data_AF-A0A496U452-F1
#
_entry.id   AF-A0A496U452-F1
#
_cell.length_a   1.000
_cell.length_b   1.000
_cell.length_c   1.000
_cell.angle_alpha   90.00
_cell.angle_beta   90.00
_cell.angle_gamma   90.00
#
_symmetry.space_group_name_H-M   'P 1'
#
loop_
_entity.id
_entity.type
_entity.pdbx_description
1 polymer ?
#
loop_
_entity_poly.entity_id
_entity_poly.type
_entity_poly.pdbx_seq_one_letter_code
_entity_poly.pdbx_strand_id
1 'polypeptide(L)'
;MPFRKILNFLKGKTLLEEAREDALEMLIETKYMFLEVNKMLFEKADIDFDVYTLDKEVNKSEIEIREKILRHLSFGSNKYDIVPALVLTSIVIDIERIGDYCKNVFELVEMYPEKLDENSYIKKLKEVSQEIEYEFDVTYVAFKEGD
;
A
#
# COMPACT_ATOMS: atom_id res chain seq x y z
N MET A 1 -23.63 -31.90 -16.09
CA MET A 1 -23.74 -30.50 -16.55
C MET A 1 -22.38 -29.81 -16.55
N PRO A 2 -21.55 -29.98 -17.59
CA PRO A 2 -20.25 -29.29 -17.73
C PRO A 2 -20.40 -27.76 -17.78
N PHE A 3 -21.55 -27.25 -18.23
CA PHE A 3 -21.87 -25.82 -18.30
C PHE A 3 -21.84 -25.08 -16.96
N ARG A 4 -22.18 -25.74 -15.85
CA ARG A 4 -22.15 -25.13 -14.51
C ARG A 4 -20.73 -25.02 -13.95
N LYS A 5 -19.82 -25.93 -14.35
CA LYS A 5 -18.38 -25.82 -14.07
C LYS A 5 -17.74 -24.72 -14.92
N ILE A 6 -18.14 -24.58 -16.19
CA ILE A 6 -17.70 -23.49 -17.06
C ILE A 6 -18.20 -22.13 -16.54
N LEU A 7 -19.46 -22.02 -16.13
CA LEU A 7 -20.00 -20.81 -15.49
C LEU A 7 -19.35 -20.50 -14.14
N ASN A 8 -19.02 -21.51 -13.32
CA ASN A 8 -18.26 -21.30 -12.08
C ASN A 8 -16.77 -20.99 -12.33
N PHE A 9 -16.20 -21.42 -13.45
CA PHE A 9 -14.87 -21.04 -13.91
C PHE A 9 -14.86 -19.62 -14.52
N LEU A 10 -15.99 -19.21 -15.12
CA LEU A 10 -16.25 -17.85 -15.60
C LEU A 10 -16.68 -16.88 -14.50
N LYS A 11 -17.16 -17.39 -13.34
CA LYS A 11 -17.21 -16.66 -12.07
C LYS A 11 -15.82 -16.60 -11.44
N GLY A 12 -14.82 -16.19 -12.23
CA GLY A 12 -13.52 -15.79 -11.70
C GLY A 12 -13.68 -14.65 -10.69
N LYS A 13 -12.58 -14.23 -10.08
CA LYS A 13 -12.61 -13.03 -9.23
C LYS A 13 -13.21 -11.87 -10.01
N THR A 14 -14.07 -11.08 -9.37
CA THR A 14 -14.53 -9.84 -10.00
C THR A 14 -13.35 -8.88 -10.14
N LEU A 15 -13.42 -7.93 -11.09
CA LEU A 15 -12.39 -6.90 -11.20
C LEU A 15 -12.23 -6.09 -9.90
N LEU A 16 -13.30 -5.98 -9.11
CA LEU A 16 -13.26 -5.35 -7.79
C LEU A 16 -12.54 -6.22 -6.74
N GLU A 17 -12.70 -7.53 -6.79
CA GLU A 17 -11.97 -8.47 -5.92
C GLU A 17 -10.47 -8.49 -6.28
N GLU A 18 -10.13 -8.49 -7.57
CA GLU A 18 -8.74 -8.37 -8.03
C GLU A 18 -8.13 -7.05 -7.57
N ALA A 19 -8.82 -5.92 -7.80
CA ALA A 19 -8.40 -4.61 -7.34
C ALA A 19 -8.13 -4.54 -5.82
N ARG A 20 -8.94 -5.26 -5.02
CA ARG A 20 -8.74 -5.33 -3.56
C ARG A 20 -7.49 -6.12 -3.20
N GLU A 21 -7.22 -7.22 -3.90
CA GLU A 21 -6.01 -8.03 -3.67
C GLU A 21 -4.75 -7.27 -4.07
N ASP A 22 -4.77 -6.61 -5.22
CA ASP A 22 -3.68 -5.75 -5.65
C ASP A 22 -3.43 -4.61 -4.64
N ALA A 23 -4.50 -4.03 -4.04
CA ALA A 23 -4.36 -3.02 -3.00
C ALA A 23 -3.73 -3.57 -1.72
N LEU A 24 -3.98 -4.83 -1.37
CA LEU A 24 -3.30 -5.50 -0.26
C LEU A 24 -1.81 -5.74 -0.55
N GLU A 25 -1.46 -6.09 -1.79
CA GLU A 25 -0.07 -6.22 -2.23
C GLU A 25 0.63 -4.86 -2.20
N MET A 26 0.01 -3.81 -2.73
CA MET A 26 0.49 -2.43 -2.67
C MET A 26 0.72 -1.97 -1.23
N LEU A 27 -0.18 -2.30 -0.28
CA LEU A 27 0.01 -2.01 1.14
C LEU A 27 1.26 -2.69 1.73
N ILE A 28 1.54 -3.94 1.34
CA ILE A 28 2.73 -4.69 1.78
C ILE A 28 4.00 -4.04 1.22
N GLU A 29 4.00 -3.67 -0.05
CA GLU A 29 5.13 -2.98 -0.70
C GLU A 29 5.42 -1.64 -0.02
N THR A 30 4.38 -0.86 0.27
CA THR A 30 4.50 0.41 1.01
C THR A 30 4.97 0.18 2.45
N LYS A 31 4.52 -0.89 3.13
CA LYS A 31 5.06 -1.25 4.46
C LYS A 31 6.55 -1.55 4.39
N TYR A 32 6.98 -2.35 3.40
CA TYR A 32 8.40 -2.65 3.20
C TYR A 32 9.20 -1.36 2.99
N MET A 33 8.71 -0.47 2.13
CA MET A 33 9.33 0.82 1.89
C MET A 33 9.46 1.65 3.17
N PHE A 34 8.40 1.72 3.98
CA PHE A 34 8.40 2.39 5.27
C PHE A 34 9.44 1.82 6.24
N LEU A 35 9.57 0.49 6.32
CA LEU A 35 10.52 -0.17 7.21
C LEU A 35 11.97 0.11 6.82
N GLU A 36 12.30 -0.01 5.54
CA GLU A 36 13.68 0.24 5.07
C GLU A 36 14.08 1.71 5.28
N VAL A 37 13.19 2.66 4.96
CA VAL A 37 13.45 4.08 5.19
C VAL A 37 13.65 4.39 6.67
N ASN A 38 12.85 3.80 7.57
CA ASN A 38 13.04 4.00 9.02
C ASN A 38 14.34 3.39 9.54
N LYS A 39 14.76 2.23 9.03
CA LYS A 39 16.08 1.65 9.35
C LYS A 39 17.21 2.59 8.94
N MET A 40 17.14 3.15 7.72
CA MET A 40 18.14 4.12 7.26
C MET A 40 18.16 5.37 8.15
N LEU A 41 16.98 5.92 8.47
CA LEU A 41 16.82 7.13 9.29
C LEU A 41 17.36 6.95 10.73
N PHE A 42 17.06 5.83 11.39
CA PHE A 42 17.35 5.67 12.82
C PHE A 42 18.61 4.86 13.12
N GLU A 43 18.98 3.91 12.27
CA GLU A 43 20.08 2.97 12.51
C GLU A 43 21.32 3.29 11.66
N LYS A 44 21.21 4.20 10.70
CA LYS A 44 22.26 4.49 9.71
C LYS A 44 22.73 3.22 9.01
N ALA A 45 21.78 2.38 8.63
CA ALA A 45 22.06 1.18 7.88
C ALA A 45 22.41 1.57 6.43
N ASP A 46 23.59 1.13 5.97
CA ASP A 46 23.98 1.22 4.57
C ASP A 46 23.26 0.10 3.81
N ILE A 47 22.01 0.38 3.44
CA ILE A 47 21.12 -0.56 2.78
C ILE A 47 21.11 -0.19 1.30
N ASP A 48 21.43 -1.15 0.44
CA ASP A 48 21.20 -1.06 -1.00
C ASP A 48 19.68 -1.12 -1.25
N PHE A 49 19.03 0.04 -1.12
CA PHE A 49 17.59 0.21 -1.16
C PHE A 49 17.21 1.24 -2.23
N ASP A 50 16.61 0.76 -3.32
CA ASP A 50 16.13 1.61 -4.40
C ASP A 50 14.70 2.07 -4.14
N VAL A 51 14.58 3.15 -3.34
CA VAL A 51 13.30 3.79 -3.02
C VAL A 51 12.58 4.26 -4.28
N TYR A 52 13.30 4.69 -5.32
CA TYR A 52 12.72 5.29 -6.51
C TYR A 52 12.06 4.25 -7.41
N THR A 53 12.58 3.03 -7.43
CA THR A 53 11.94 1.91 -8.12
C THR A 53 10.66 1.49 -7.38
N LEU A 54 10.70 1.36 -6.05
CA LEU A 54 9.49 1.04 -5.28
C LEU A 54 8.40 2.10 -5.40
N ASP A 55 8.78 3.39 -5.33
CA ASP A 55 7.87 4.52 -5.56
C ASP A 55 7.16 4.42 -6.93
N LYS A 56 7.90 4.06 -7.99
CA LYS A 56 7.32 3.87 -9.32
C LYS A 56 6.38 2.68 -9.40
N GLU A 57 6.72 1.57 -8.76
CA GLU A 57 5.84 0.39 -8.74
C GLU A 57 4.56 0.68 -7.93
N VAL A 58 4.65 1.34 -6.77
CA VAL A 58 3.49 1.79 -5.99
C VAL A 58 2.59 2.72 -6.83
N ASN A 59 3.17 3.71 -7.50
CA ASN A 59 2.45 4.61 -8.40
C ASN A 59 1.77 3.86 -9.56
N LYS A 60 2.43 2.86 -10.13
CA LYS A 60 1.86 2.04 -11.18
C LYS A 60 0.71 1.17 -10.66
N SER A 61 0.85 0.58 -9.47
CA SER A 61 -0.21 -0.16 -8.78
C SER A 61 -1.44 0.72 -8.54
N GLU A 62 -1.27 1.97 -8.11
CA GLU A 62 -2.37 2.96 -7.97
C GLU A 62 -3.19 3.08 -9.27
N ILE A 63 -2.50 3.28 -10.38
CA ILE A 63 -3.12 3.47 -11.70
C ILE A 63 -3.84 2.20 -12.13
N GLU A 64 -3.17 1.05 -12.04
CA GLU A 64 -3.73 -0.24 -12.47
C GLU A 64 -4.97 -0.63 -11.65
N ILE A 65 -4.93 -0.40 -10.33
CA ILE A 65 -6.06 -0.67 -9.44
C ILE A 65 -7.24 0.25 -9.78
N ARG A 66 -7.01 1.55 -9.98
CA ARG A 66 -8.07 2.48 -10.36
C ARG A 66 -8.67 2.16 -11.72
N GLU A 67 -7.87 1.70 -12.68
CA GLU A 67 -8.38 1.20 -13.95
C GLU A 67 -9.28 -0.02 -13.77
N LYS A 68 -8.89 -1.00 -12.93
CA LYS A 68 -9.71 -2.18 -12.62
C LYS A 68 -11.04 -1.77 -11.99
N ILE A 69 -11.01 -0.85 -11.02
CA ILE A 69 -12.22 -0.32 -10.37
C ILE A 69 -13.13 0.38 -11.39
N LEU A 70 -12.59 1.25 -12.23
CA LEU A 70 -13.38 1.98 -13.23
C LEU A 70 -14.03 1.04 -14.24
N ARG A 71 -13.28 0.01 -14.69
CA ARG A 71 -13.80 -1.03 -15.59
C ARG A 71 -14.90 -1.85 -14.92
N HIS A 72 -14.75 -2.21 -13.64
CA HIS A 72 -15.80 -2.86 -12.85
C HIS A 72 -17.07 -2.01 -12.84
N LEU A 73 -16.94 -0.73 -12.46
CA LEU A 73 -18.07 0.19 -12.39
C LEU A 73 -18.77 0.39 -13.73
N SER A 74 -18.01 0.44 -14.83
CA SER A 74 -18.54 0.72 -16.16
C SER A 74 -19.24 -0.47 -16.83
N PHE A 75 -18.80 -1.71 -16.56
CA PHE A 75 -19.22 -2.88 -17.35
C PHE A 75 -19.74 -4.08 -16.54
N GLY A 76 -19.48 -4.14 -15.23
CA GLY A 76 -19.74 -5.35 -14.43
C GLY A 76 -20.38 -5.11 -13.06
N SER A 77 -20.57 -3.84 -12.66
CA SER A 77 -21.00 -3.52 -11.30
C SER A 77 -22.50 -3.70 -11.06
N ASN A 78 -22.83 -4.25 -9.89
CA ASN A 78 -24.14 -4.09 -9.30
C ASN A 78 -24.19 -2.76 -8.52
N LYS A 79 -25.38 -2.21 -8.26
CA LYS A 79 -25.56 -0.99 -7.46
C LYS A 79 -24.92 -1.07 -6.06
N TYR A 80 -24.75 -2.29 -5.53
CA TYR A 80 -24.13 -2.54 -4.22
C TYR A 80 -22.60 -2.40 -4.25
N ASP A 81 -21.98 -2.45 -5.43
CA ASP A 81 -20.52 -2.41 -5.58
C ASP A 81 -19.98 -0.97 -5.67
N ILE A 82 -20.86 0.01 -5.86
CA ILE A 82 -20.47 1.42 -6.05
C ILE A 82 -19.78 1.97 -4.80
N VAL A 83 -20.37 1.75 -3.62
CA VAL A 83 -19.80 2.27 -2.37
C VAL A 83 -18.45 1.60 -2.05
N PRO A 84 -18.33 0.26 -2.06
CA PRO A 84 -17.03 -0.40 -1.88
C PRO A 84 -15.97 0.03 -2.88
N ALA A 85 -16.31 0.21 -4.15
CA ALA A 85 -15.38 0.66 -5.19
C ALA A 85 -14.83 2.08 -4.92
N LEU A 86 -15.68 3.00 -4.45
CA LEU A 86 -15.25 4.36 -4.10
C LEU A 86 -14.37 4.36 -2.84
N VAL A 87 -14.71 3.56 -1.83
CA VAL A 87 -13.88 3.40 -0.62
C VAL A 87 -12.51 2.83 -0.99
N LEU A 88 -12.47 1.75 -1.78
CA LEU A 88 -11.23 1.15 -2.27
C LEU A 88 -10.38 2.16 -3.05
N THR A 89 -11.01 2.99 -3.89
CA THR A 89 -10.30 4.06 -4.61
C THR A 89 -9.62 5.04 -3.65
N SER A 90 -10.31 5.46 -2.58
CA SER A 90 -9.72 6.36 -1.58
C SER A 90 -8.55 5.71 -0.84
N ILE A 91 -8.70 4.44 -0.43
CA ILE A 91 -7.63 3.70 0.25
C ILE A 91 -6.38 3.60 -0.63
N VAL A 92 -6.54 3.27 -1.90
CA VAL A 92 -5.42 3.13 -2.85
C VAL A 92 -4.64 4.45 -3.02
N ILE A 93 -5.35 5.58 -3.08
CA ILE A 93 -4.74 6.92 -3.09
C ILE A 93 -3.96 7.19 -1.79
N ASP A 94 -4.53 6.80 -0.65
CA ASP A 94 -3.86 7.02 0.64
C ASP A 94 -2.62 6.12 0.80
N ILE A 95 -2.62 4.90 0.25
CA ILE A 95 -1.43 4.02 0.22
C ILE A 95 -0.32 4.65 -0.62
N GLU A 96 -0.64 5.16 -1.82
CA GLU A 96 0.33 5.83 -2.69
C GLU A 96 1.00 7.01 -1.98
N ARG A 97 0.21 7.87 -1.33
CA ARG A 97 0.71 9.01 -0.55
C ARG A 97 1.67 8.60 0.57
N ILE A 98 1.42 7.46 1.23
CA ILE A 98 2.34 6.96 2.26
C ILE A 98 3.68 6.56 1.62
N GLY A 99 3.68 5.94 0.44
CA GLY A 99 4.90 5.67 -0.33
C GLY A 99 5.67 6.95 -0.68
N ASP A 100 4.94 7.96 -1.14
CA ASP A 100 5.47 9.29 -1.47
C ASP A 100 6.10 9.97 -0.23
N TYR A 101 5.49 9.84 0.95
CA TYR A 101 6.09 10.28 2.20
C TYR A 101 7.34 9.50 2.58
N CYS A 102 7.38 8.19 2.34
CA CYS A 102 8.58 7.38 2.59
C CYS A 102 9.75 7.84 1.72
N LYS A 103 9.49 8.12 0.43
CA LYS A 103 10.48 8.71 -0.48
C LYS A 103 10.98 10.06 0.02
N ASN A 104 10.08 10.95 0.45
CA ASN A 104 10.49 12.25 1.01
C ASN A 104 11.40 12.09 2.23
N VAL A 105 11.12 11.13 3.12
CA VAL A 105 11.99 10.85 4.26
C VAL A 105 13.33 10.26 3.81
N PHE A 106 13.34 9.37 2.82
CA PHE A 106 14.58 8.86 2.23
C PHE A 106 15.46 9.98 1.65
N GLU A 107 14.88 10.90 0.88
CA GLU A 107 15.61 12.05 0.32
C GLU A 107 16.22 12.92 1.43
N LEU A 108 15.53 13.06 2.57
CA LEU A 108 16.09 13.74 3.75
C LEU A 108 17.28 12.97 4.34
N VAL A 109 17.22 11.64 4.41
CA VAL A 109 18.33 10.80 4.89
C VAL A 109 19.54 10.89 3.95
N GLU A 110 19.33 10.90 2.63
CA GLU A 110 20.43 11.10 1.67
C GLU A 110 21.06 12.48 1.79
N MET A 111 20.25 13.52 2.04
CA MET A 111 20.72 14.90 2.18
C MET A 111 21.45 15.14 3.50
N TYR A 112 21.07 14.42 4.56
CA TYR A 112 21.62 14.54 5.92
C TYR A 112 22.02 13.17 6.47
N PRO A 113 23.15 12.59 6.00
CA PRO A 113 23.57 11.23 6.34
C PRO A 113 24.16 11.10 7.76
N GLU A 114 24.20 12.17 8.54
CA GLU A 114 24.57 12.15 9.94
C GLU A 114 23.54 11.39 10.78
N LYS A 115 24.03 10.65 11.76
CA LYS A 115 23.15 9.97 12.71
C LYS A 115 22.37 11.04 13.50
N LEU A 116 21.06 10.84 13.62
CA LEU A 116 20.24 11.69 14.48
C LEU A 116 20.69 11.58 15.94
N ASP A 117 20.94 12.73 16.57
CA ASP A 117 21.31 12.80 17.98
C ASP A 117 20.16 12.31 18.86
N GLU A 118 20.42 11.27 19.65
CA GLU A 118 19.43 10.70 20.56
C GLU A 118 18.97 11.75 21.57
N ASN A 119 17.71 12.16 21.44
CA ASN A 119 17.05 13.12 22.32
C ASN A 119 15.56 12.77 22.44
N SER A 120 14.82 13.53 23.25
CA SER A 120 13.40 13.27 23.50
C SER A 120 12.53 13.29 22.24
N TYR A 121 12.89 14.10 21.23
CA TYR A 121 12.16 14.16 19.96
C TYR A 121 12.43 12.93 19.10
N ILE A 122 13.69 12.51 18.98
CA ILE A 122 14.05 11.29 18.24
C ILE A 122 13.41 10.05 18.87
N LYS A 123 13.40 9.97 20.21
CA LYS A 123 12.70 8.90 20.92
C LYS A 123 11.21 8.88 20.59
N LYS A 124 10.54 10.04 20.61
CA LYS A 124 9.13 10.14 20.26
C LYS A 124 8.86 9.78 18.80
N LEU A 125 9.74 10.15 17.87
CA LEU A 125 9.64 9.75 16.47
C LEU A 125 9.74 8.24 16.29
N LYS A 126 10.65 7.58 17.03
CA LYS A 126 10.75 6.10 17.05
C LYS A 126 9.50 5.43 17.62
N GLU A 127 8.93 5.98 18.68
CA GLU A 127 7.67 5.48 19.26
C GLU A 127 6.52 5.58 18.22
N VAL A 128 6.38 6.74 17.56
CA VAL A 128 5.39 6.93 16.50
C VAL A 128 5.64 6.01 15.30
N SER A 129 6.89 5.78 14.88
CA SER A 129 7.16 4.88 13.76
C SER A 129 6.79 3.43 14.08
N GLN A 130 6.98 3.00 15.34
CA GLN A 130 6.57 1.66 15.82
C GLN A 130 5.05 1.52 15.87
N GLU A 131 4.33 2.57 16.28
CA GLU A 131 2.87 2.60 16.22
C GLU A 131 2.39 2.49 14.77
N ILE A 132 2.96 3.26 13.84
CA ILE A 132 2.61 3.20 12.41
C ILE A 132 2.92 1.81 11.83
N GLU A 133 4.06 1.19 12.17
CA GLU A 133 4.38 -0.18 11.75
C GLU A 133 3.30 -1.18 12.19
N TYR A 134 2.81 -1.05 13.42
CA TYR A 134 1.70 -1.86 13.93
C TYR A 134 0.39 -1.57 13.18
N GLU A 135 0.08 -0.31 12.89
CA GLU A 135 -1.12 0.07 12.14
C GLU A 135 -1.14 -0.51 10.71
N PHE A 136 0.01 -0.67 10.06
CA PHE A 136 0.09 -1.39 8.78
C PHE A 136 -0.42 -2.84 8.92
N ASP A 137 -0.02 -3.54 9.98
CA ASP A 137 -0.42 -4.93 10.20
C ASP A 137 -1.92 -5.05 10.54
N VAL A 138 -2.42 -4.18 11.41
CA VAL A 138 -3.84 -4.13 11.76
C VAL A 138 -4.68 -3.79 10.53
N THR A 139 -4.24 -2.81 9.74
CA THR A 139 -4.91 -2.43 8.49
C THR A 139 -4.91 -3.57 7.48
N TYR A 140 -3.79 -4.28 7.31
CA TYR A 140 -3.72 -5.43 6.43
C TYR A 140 -4.71 -6.53 6.83
N VAL A 141 -4.77 -6.88 8.12
CA VAL A 141 -5.72 -7.89 8.62
C VAL A 141 -7.16 -7.42 8.41
N ALA A 142 -7.49 -6.19 8.82
CA ALA A 142 -8.82 -5.63 8.67
C ALA A 142 -9.26 -5.58 7.20
N PHE A 143 -8.36 -5.24 6.29
CA PHE A 143 -8.66 -5.12 4.87
C PHE A 143 -8.74 -6.48 4.16
N LYS A 144 -8.00 -7.47 4.65
CA LYS A 144 -8.05 -8.86 4.18
C LYS A 144 -9.33 -9.57 4.63
N GLU A 145 -9.72 -9.38 5.89
CA GLU A 145 -10.86 -10.03 6.54
C GLU A 145 -12.18 -9.26 6.41
N GLY A 146 -12.15 -8.01 5.95
CA GLY A 146 -13.35 -7.22 5.69
C GLY A 146 -14.23 -7.87 4.62
N ASP A 147 -15.45 -8.24 5.02
CA ASP A 147 -16.53 -8.74 4.16
C ASP A 147 -17.07 -7.68 3.19
#